data_AF-A0AAV2ZAX4-F1
#
_entry.id   AF-A0AAV2ZAX4-F1
#
_cell.length_a   1.000
_cell.length_b   1.000
_cell.length_c   1.000
_cell.angle_alpha   90.00
_cell.angle_beta   90.00
_cell.angle_gamma   90.00
#
_symmetry.space_group_name_H-M   'P 1'
#
loop_
_entity.id
_entity.type
_entity.pdbx_description
1 polymer ?
#
loop_
_entity_poly.entity_id
_entity_poly.type
_entity_poly.pdbx_seq_one_letter_code
_entity_poly.pdbx_strand_id
1 'polypeptide(L)'
;MSRSSDKRVVQSVLQHMAATICDPQELYHGLVQLLDHLQSPHRAVATLLTEFLHPTLDVDGQRISGVELLRRLTTQHLVQEEVVWYVCRLVAFGCTHCPRFQLECGKLSFWDNIRAVRSAFPSSLRILEASLDAYAKLLNGCEFHQVTSHPMEGLVPEMLETMAKHGWDREHFQRVLVIKALHVLLAVYTSPRLASHCFQQQSHFPQVITMRMLEEFPTFRSEAETMHLWLRTSRMLQQRAPITTAQFFAFDSNGRAVTPWFVQVIELWRRNALVLLEFTTLFTQLFAVPSTVSSELITLTTGLLVDHDLLNNVCQIFHHWHQQADDANTSTTSSLVFELLRLFRQLTSVEVFHNVFSKANDVRQLLLPALATVFATVAKCQQAPHALRILIEILLIFRQLSAVPAFHAALQSNRVLPLVQDVWSQCTAATQLLERDSQEPDLLLARELKRTVTAMQSLVLTKPSSSSPKRSPSLPHQSERRRF
;
A
#
# COMPACT_ATOMS: atom_id res chain seq x y z
N MET A 1 16.35 -5.61 39.53
CA MET A 1 17.82 -5.50 39.59
C MET A 1 18.52 -5.87 38.27
N SER A 2 17.87 -6.47 37.26
CA SER A 2 18.52 -6.86 35.98
C SER A 2 18.80 -5.72 34.99
N ARG A 3 18.03 -4.62 35.00
CA ARG A 3 18.20 -3.54 34.00
C ARG A 3 19.49 -2.72 34.16
N SER A 4 20.05 -2.62 35.36
CA SER A 4 21.28 -1.84 35.61
C SER A 4 22.55 -2.62 35.29
N SER A 5 22.52 -3.96 35.36
CA SER A 5 23.65 -4.80 34.94
C SER A 5 23.80 -4.78 33.42
N ASP A 6 22.70 -4.87 32.68
CA ASP A 6 22.73 -4.98 31.23
C ASP A 6 23.24 -3.71 30.54
N LYS A 7 22.88 -2.53 31.08
CA LYS A 7 23.44 -1.24 30.63
C LYS A 7 24.95 -1.17 30.81
N ARG A 8 25.45 -1.61 31.97
CA ARG A 8 26.89 -1.62 32.26
C ARG A 8 27.64 -2.55 31.34
N VAL A 9 27.06 -3.70 30.99
CA VAL A 9 27.65 -4.65 30.04
C VAL A 9 27.75 -4.03 28.65
N VAL A 10 26.67 -3.45 28.11
CA VAL A 10 26.71 -2.78 26.80
C VAL A 10 27.72 -1.62 26.78
N GLN A 11 27.73 -0.80 27.84
CA GLN A 11 28.69 0.29 27.97
C GLN A 11 30.14 -0.22 28.05
N SER A 12 30.39 -1.30 28.79
CA SER A 12 31.71 -1.93 28.90
C SER A 12 32.19 -2.49 27.57
N VAL A 13 31.30 -3.14 26.80
CA VAL A 13 31.63 -3.66 25.46
C VAL A 13 31.95 -2.51 24.50
N LEU A 14 31.16 -1.44 24.51
CA LEU A 14 31.43 -0.25 23.70
C LEU A 14 32.74 0.45 24.07
N GLN A 15 33.07 0.53 25.37
CA GLN A 15 34.35 1.06 25.85
C GLN A 15 35.53 0.19 25.43
N HIS A 16 35.38 -1.14 25.51
CA HIS A 16 36.39 -2.08 25.02
C HIS A 16 36.64 -1.92 23.53
N MET A 17 35.58 -1.85 22.73
CA MET A 17 35.68 -1.63 21.27
C MET A 17 36.30 -0.27 20.92
N ALA A 18 35.99 0.78 21.69
CA ALA A 18 36.61 2.09 21.54
C ALA A 18 38.12 2.05 21.82
N ALA A 19 38.53 1.35 22.87
CA ALA A 19 39.95 1.20 23.25
C ALA A 19 40.74 0.30 22.28
N THR A 20 40.07 -0.67 21.65
CA THR A 20 40.67 -1.66 20.74
C THR A 20 40.37 -1.36 19.27
N ILE A 21 40.05 -0.10 18.93
CA ILE A 21 39.62 0.28 17.57
C ILE A 21 40.64 -0.07 16.47
N CYS A 22 41.91 -0.29 16.81
CA CYS A 22 42.95 -0.69 15.86
C CYS A 22 43.09 -2.21 15.68
N ASP A 23 42.40 -3.04 16.48
CA ASP A 23 42.52 -4.50 16.46
C ASP A 23 41.23 -5.16 15.92
N PRO A 24 41.23 -5.65 14.67
CA PRO A 24 40.06 -6.27 14.06
C PRO A 24 39.53 -7.51 14.79
N GLN A 25 40.38 -8.29 15.47
CA GLN A 25 39.95 -9.52 16.15
C GLN A 25 39.18 -9.20 17.43
N GLU A 26 39.71 -8.29 18.24
CA GLU A 26 39.03 -7.78 19.44
C GLU A 26 37.73 -7.05 19.08
N LEU A 27 37.71 -6.30 17.99
CA LEU A 27 36.51 -5.66 17.46
C LEU A 27 35.44 -6.68 17.04
N TYR A 28 35.83 -7.75 16.35
CA TYR A 28 34.92 -8.83 15.98
C TYR A 28 34.27 -9.45 17.22
N HIS A 29 35.05 -9.78 18.25
CA HIS A 29 34.51 -10.33 19.50
C HIS A 29 33.57 -9.35 20.22
N GLY A 30 33.92 -8.07 20.29
CA GLY A 30 33.04 -7.03 20.83
C GLY A 30 31.72 -6.92 20.08
N LEU A 31 31.75 -6.94 18.75
CA LEU A 31 30.57 -6.85 17.88
C LEU A 31 29.64 -8.07 18.02
N VAL A 32 30.21 -9.28 18.09
CA VAL A 32 29.46 -10.52 18.33
C VAL A 32 28.76 -10.46 19.68
N GLN A 33 29.52 -10.16 20.74
CA GLN A 33 28.97 -10.05 22.10
C GLN A 33 27.85 -9.01 22.14
N LEU A 34 28.03 -7.87 21.48
CA LEU A 34 27.04 -6.80 21.42
C LEU A 34 25.74 -7.25 20.72
N LEU A 35 25.83 -7.91 19.56
CA LEU A 35 24.64 -8.42 18.86
C LEU A 35 23.90 -9.49 19.67
N ASP A 36 24.62 -10.47 20.22
CA ASP A 36 24.02 -11.53 21.05
C ASP A 36 23.33 -10.91 22.27
N HIS A 37 23.95 -9.88 22.86
CA HIS A 37 23.36 -9.16 23.97
C HIS A 37 22.11 -8.38 23.58
N LEU A 38 22.01 -7.87 22.36
CA LEU A 38 20.85 -7.10 21.92
C LEU A 38 19.70 -8.00 21.44
N GLN A 39 19.97 -9.19 20.92
CA GLN A 39 18.97 -10.10 20.37
C GLN A 39 18.27 -11.00 21.41
N SER A 40 18.74 -11.00 22.66
CA SER A 40 18.16 -11.84 23.72
C SER A 40 16.70 -11.45 24.08
N PRO A 41 15.75 -12.40 24.14
CA PRO A 41 14.31 -12.16 24.24
C PRO A 41 13.83 -11.50 25.55
N HIS A 42 14.66 -11.49 26.60
CA HIS A 42 14.29 -10.96 27.92
C HIS A 42 14.72 -9.49 28.16
N ARG A 43 15.18 -8.75 27.14
CA ARG A 43 15.86 -7.46 27.33
C ARG A 43 15.07 -6.27 26.83
N ALA A 44 15.19 -5.15 27.55
CA ALA A 44 14.64 -3.86 27.13
C ALA A 44 15.54 -3.22 26.06
N VAL A 45 15.52 -3.78 24.85
CA VAL A 45 16.40 -3.41 23.71
C VAL A 45 16.47 -1.90 23.48
N ALA A 46 15.32 -1.21 23.48
CA ALA A 46 15.28 0.25 23.29
C ALA A 46 16.08 1.02 24.37
N THR A 47 16.09 0.52 25.61
CA THR A 47 16.84 1.10 26.74
C THR A 47 18.34 0.80 26.69
N LEU A 48 18.75 -0.25 25.99
CA LEU A 48 20.17 -0.55 25.73
C LEU A 48 20.68 0.27 24.55
N LEU A 49 19.87 0.43 23.50
CA LEU A 49 20.20 1.26 22.35
C LEU A 49 20.33 2.75 22.69
N THR A 50 19.74 3.25 23.79
CA THR A 50 20.00 4.63 24.24
C THR A 50 21.45 4.86 24.64
N GLU A 51 22.18 3.83 25.08
CA GLU A 51 23.60 3.96 25.44
C GLU A 51 24.46 4.33 24.22
N PHE A 52 24.05 3.91 23.01
CA PHE A 52 24.73 4.27 21.76
C PHE A 52 24.61 5.75 21.41
N LEU A 53 23.64 6.46 21.99
CA LEU A 53 23.37 7.86 21.66
C LEU A 53 24.21 8.83 22.48
N HIS A 54 24.72 8.41 23.64
CA HIS A 54 25.44 9.28 24.55
C HIS A 54 26.95 9.31 24.22
N PRO A 55 27.57 10.50 24.10
CA PRO A 55 29.00 10.64 23.83
C PRO A 55 29.82 10.34 25.08
N THR A 56 29.94 9.07 25.42
CA THR A 56 30.59 8.57 26.64
C THR A 56 31.84 7.74 26.36
N LEU A 57 32.13 7.47 25.09
CA LEU A 57 33.28 6.67 24.66
C LEU A 57 34.43 7.60 24.31
N ASP A 58 35.62 7.31 24.82
CA ASP A 58 36.83 8.07 24.48
C ASP A 58 37.60 7.32 23.39
N VAL A 59 37.74 7.93 22.22
CA VAL A 59 38.53 7.42 21.10
C VAL A 59 39.45 8.53 20.63
N ASP A 60 40.76 8.31 20.71
CA ASP A 60 41.80 9.27 20.34
C ASP A 60 41.66 10.64 21.06
N GLY A 61 41.22 10.63 22.32
CA GLY A 61 41.00 11.83 23.13
C GLY A 61 39.71 12.60 22.79
N GLN A 62 38.82 12.02 21.98
CA GLN A 62 37.53 12.59 21.63
C GLN A 62 36.38 11.76 22.23
N ARG A 63 35.44 12.45 22.90
CA ARG A 63 34.20 11.83 23.36
C ARG A 63 33.24 11.64 22.21
N ILE A 64 33.04 10.38 21.82
CA ILE A 64 32.14 9.98 20.74
C ILE A 64 30.98 9.12 21.25
N SER A 65 29.89 9.10 20.48
CA SER A 65 28.75 8.20 20.73
C SER A 65 29.03 6.80 20.17
N GLY A 66 28.24 5.81 20.58
CA GLY A 66 28.30 4.48 19.98
C GLY A 66 27.96 4.48 18.49
N VAL A 67 27.06 5.36 18.03
CA VAL A 67 26.76 5.49 16.59
C VAL A 67 27.96 6.04 15.82
N GLU A 68 28.66 7.02 16.38
CA GLU A 68 29.89 7.56 15.78
C GLU A 68 31.03 6.53 15.80
N LEU A 69 31.12 5.71 16.85
CA LEU A 69 32.05 4.57 16.87
C LEU A 69 31.75 3.60 15.72
N LEU A 70 30.50 3.19 15.50
CA LEU A 70 30.12 2.35 14.36
C LEU A 70 30.51 2.98 13.02
N ARG A 71 30.36 4.31 12.90
CA ARG A 71 30.77 5.04 11.68
C ARG A 71 32.28 4.93 11.48
N ARG A 72 33.09 5.18 12.51
CA ARG A 72 34.55 5.04 12.45
C ARG A 72 34.98 3.61 12.12
N LEU A 73 34.32 2.60 12.69
CA LEU A 73 34.60 1.20 12.36
C LEU A 73 34.39 0.93 10.87
N THR A 74 33.30 1.43 10.28
CA THR A 74 33.06 1.26 8.84
C THR A 74 34.02 2.04 7.96
N THR A 75 34.65 3.14 8.42
CA THR A 75 35.63 3.87 7.60
C THR A 75 37.04 3.32 7.75
N GLN A 76 37.42 2.92 8.96
CA GLN A 76 38.78 2.45 9.26
C GLN A 76 39.00 0.98 8.88
N HIS A 77 37.94 0.15 8.92
CA HIS A 77 38.04 -1.29 8.67
C HIS A 77 37.32 -1.74 7.39
N LEU A 78 37.27 -0.88 6.36
CA LEU A 78 36.69 -1.22 5.05
C LEU A 78 37.29 -2.46 4.38
N VAL A 79 38.46 -2.92 4.82
CA VAL A 79 39.12 -4.14 4.30
C VAL A 79 38.78 -5.40 5.10
N GLN A 80 38.10 -5.27 6.24
CA GLN A 80 37.74 -6.38 7.13
C GLN A 80 36.27 -6.74 6.99
N GLU A 81 35.97 -7.72 6.14
CA GLU A 81 34.61 -8.13 5.77
C GLU A 81 33.73 -8.43 7.01
N GLU A 82 34.24 -9.18 7.98
CA GLU A 82 33.49 -9.53 9.19
C GLU A 82 33.09 -8.29 10.00
N VAL A 83 34.02 -7.36 10.24
CA VAL A 83 33.76 -6.15 11.03
C VAL A 83 32.65 -5.33 10.39
N VAL A 84 32.74 -5.05 9.09
CA VAL A 84 31.73 -4.25 8.39
C VAL A 84 30.39 -4.99 8.25
N TRP A 85 30.40 -6.32 8.11
CA TRP A 85 29.16 -7.10 8.11
C TRP A 85 28.39 -6.98 9.43
N TYR A 86 29.08 -7.13 10.55
CA TYR A 86 28.48 -6.98 11.89
C TYR A 86 27.97 -5.56 12.12
N VAL A 87 28.73 -4.55 11.67
CA VAL A 87 28.28 -3.15 11.79
C VAL A 87 26.99 -2.92 10.99
N CYS A 88 26.89 -3.40 9.75
CA CYS A 88 25.64 -3.29 8.96
C CYS A 88 24.45 -3.93 9.70
N ARG A 89 24.63 -5.10 10.31
CA ARG A 89 23.57 -5.78 11.09
C ARG A 89 23.19 -5.00 12.35
N LEU A 90 24.16 -4.44 13.07
CA LEU A 90 23.90 -3.58 14.23
C LEU A 90 23.13 -2.33 13.84
N VAL A 91 23.44 -1.72 12.70
CA VAL A 91 22.71 -0.57 12.18
C VAL A 91 21.28 -0.96 11.83
N ALA A 92 21.09 -2.04 11.07
CA ALA A 92 19.75 -2.54 10.71
C ALA A 92 18.90 -2.82 11.97
N PHE A 93 19.50 -3.48 12.96
CA PHE A 93 18.88 -3.78 14.24
C PHE A 93 18.56 -2.51 15.03
N GLY A 94 19.53 -1.60 15.18
CA GLY A 94 19.38 -0.34 15.90
C GLY A 94 18.29 0.55 15.31
N CYS A 95 18.25 0.68 13.98
CA CYS A 95 17.22 1.42 13.26
C CYS A 95 15.83 0.78 13.41
N THR A 96 15.74 -0.56 13.47
CA THR A 96 14.46 -1.27 13.65
C THR A 96 13.86 -1.03 15.03
N HIS A 97 14.69 -0.95 16.08
CA HIS A 97 14.23 -0.94 17.47
C HIS A 97 14.32 0.42 18.17
N CYS A 98 14.99 1.41 17.58
CA CYS A 98 15.17 2.73 18.19
C CYS A 98 15.13 3.87 17.14
N PRO A 99 14.02 4.63 17.03
CA PRO A 99 13.92 5.77 16.11
C PRO A 99 14.97 6.85 16.36
N ARG A 100 15.41 7.04 17.61
CA ARG A 100 16.50 8.00 17.94
C ARG A 100 17.84 7.54 17.39
N PHE A 101 18.13 6.23 17.44
CA PHE A 101 19.33 5.66 16.82
C PHE A 101 19.32 5.89 15.31
N GLN A 102 18.19 5.60 14.66
CA GLN A 102 17.99 5.87 13.24
C GLN A 102 18.24 7.34 12.89
N LEU A 103 17.72 8.27 13.69
CA LEU A 103 17.92 9.71 13.51
C LEU A 103 19.41 10.10 13.61
N GLU A 104 20.14 9.58 14.60
CA GLU A 104 21.58 9.85 14.74
C GLU A 104 22.39 9.28 13.57
N CYS A 105 22.10 8.06 13.11
CA CYS A 105 22.69 7.53 11.87
C CYS A 105 22.42 8.45 10.68
N GLY A 106 21.21 9.01 10.61
CA GLY A 106 20.82 9.94 9.58
C GLY A 106 21.59 11.27 9.61
N LYS A 107 21.84 11.84 10.80
CA LYS A 107 22.65 13.06 10.96
C LYS A 107 24.09 12.86 10.52
N LEU A 108 24.63 11.66 10.72
CA LEU A 108 26.00 11.30 10.39
C LEU A 108 26.19 10.84 8.94
N SER A 109 25.15 10.92 8.11
CA SER A 109 25.18 10.43 6.72
C SER A 109 25.64 8.98 6.59
N PHE A 110 25.22 8.12 7.53
CA PHE A 110 25.69 6.73 7.61
C PHE A 110 25.40 5.91 6.34
N TRP A 111 24.47 6.35 5.48
CA TRP A 111 24.26 5.75 4.16
C TRP A 111 25.50 5.80 3.27
N ASP A 112 26.37 6.81 3.38
CA ASP A 112 27.59 6.90 2.57
C ASP A 112 28.61 5.85 3.04
N ASN A 113 28.64 5.57 4.34
CA ASN A 113 29.41 4.47 4.91
C ASN A 113 28.91 3.11 4.41
N ILE A 114 27.58 2.89 4.40
CA ILE A 114 27.01 1.63 3.90
C ILE A 114 27.30 1.48 2.39
N ARG A 115 27.25 2.58 1.62
CA ARG A 115 27.66 2.58 0.20
C ARG A 115 29.11 2.15 0.05
N ALA A 116 30.01 2.76 0.82
CA ALA A 116 31.44 2.46 0.78
C ALA A 116 31.74 0.99 1.11
N VAL A 117 31.06 0.43 2.12
CA VAL A 117 31.15 -1.00 2.47
C VAL A 117 30.78 -1.88 1.28
N ARG A 118 29.65 -1.60 0.62
CA ARG A 118 29.21 -2.38 -0.55
C ARG A 118 30.17 -2.22 -1.74
N SER A 119 30.71 -1.03 -1.96
CA SER A 119 31.71 -0.78 -3.01
C SER A 119 33.04 -1.48 -2.75
N ALA A 120 33.43 -1.67 -1.48
CA ALA A 120 34.62 -2.41 -1.10
C ALA A 120 34.48 -3.92 -1.30
N PHE A 121 33.26 -4.46 -1.17
CA PHE A 121 32.97 -5.90 -1.30
C PHE A 121 31.87 -6.21 -2.34
N PRO A 122 32.06 -5.87 -3.62
CA PRO A 122 31.02 -5.98 -4.65
C PRO A 122 30.63 -7.43 -5.01
N SER A 123 31.47 -8.40 -4.65
CA SER A 123 31.24 -9.84 -4.87
C SER A 123 30.70 -10.57 -3.63
N SER A 124 30.75 -9.95 -2.44
CA SER A 124 30.25 -10.60 -1.21
C SER A 124 28.74 -10.46 -1.12
N LEU A 125 28.05 -11.57 -1.35
CA LEU A 125 26.59 -11.64 -1.25
C LEU A 125 26.09 -11.37 0.18
N ARG A 126 26.88 -11.76 1.20
CA ARG A 126 26.56 -11.55 2.62
C ARG A 126 26.70 -10.07 3.02
N ILE A 127 27.71 -9.37 2.50
CA ILE A 127 27.82 -7.90 2.67
C ILE A 127 26.70 -7.20 1.93
N LEU A 128 26.41 -7.60 0.70
CA LEU A 128 25.32 -7.03 -0.07
C LEU A 128 23.98 -7.18 0.69
N GLU A 129 23.68 -8.36 1.20
CA GLU A 129 22.47 -8.61 2.00
C GLU A 129 22.40 -7.71 3.25
N ALA A 130 23.47 -7.67 4.06
CA ALA A 130 23.49 -6.89 5.29
C ALA A 130 23.43 -5.37 5.03
N SER A 131 24.10 -4.91 3.97
CA SER A 131 24.08 -3.50 3.56
C SER A 131 22.69 -3.07 3.07
N LEU A 132 22.00 -3.90 2.28
CA LEU A 132 20.63 -3.62 1.83
C LEU A 132 19.65 -3.59 3.00
N ASP A 133 19.80 -4.49 3.96
CA ASP A 133 18.97 -4.49 5.18
C ASP A 133 19.19 -3.22 6.00
N ALA A 134 20.45 -2.84 6.22
CA ALA A 134 20.81 -1.60 6.91
C ALA A 134 20.24 -0.37 6.19
N TYR A 135 20.33 -0.31 4.86
CA TYR A 135 19.73 0.76 4.05
C TYR A 135 18.22 0.84 4.22
N ALA A 136 17.52 -0.28 4.07
CA ALA A 136 16.07 -0.30 4.15
C ALA A 136 15.59 0.19 5.53
N LYS A 137 16.24 -0.25 6.61
CA LYS A 137 15.90 0.18 7.98
C LYS A 137 16.31 1.61 8.26
N LEU A 138 17.46 2.06 7.76
CA LEU A 138 17.91 3.44 7.93
C LEU A 138 16.97 4.44 7.24
N LEU A 139 16.51 4.13 6.03
CA LEU A 139 15.70 5.05 5.23
C LEU A 139 14.20 5.02 5.59
N ASN A 140 13.70 3.92 6.16
CA ASN A 140 12.28 3.74 6.43
C ASN A 140 11.73 4.74 7.45
N GLY A 141 10.83 5.63 7.04
CA GLY A 141 10.21 6.61 7.93
C GLY A 141 11.14 7.74 8.41
N CYS A 142 12.33 7.88 7.80
CA CYS A 142 13.26 8.95 8.17
C CYS A 142 12.85 10.30 7.56
N GLU A 143 12.51 11.24 8.43
CA GLU A 143 12.44 12.67 8.10
C GLU A 143 13.79 13.33 8.42
N PHE A 144 14.69 13.34 7.44
CA PHE A 144 16.01 13.96 7.61
C PHE A 144 15.89 15.48 7.73
N HIS A 145 16.10 16.04 8.92
CA HIS A 145 15.93 17.48 9.14
C HIS A 145 17.14 18.34 8.71
N GLN A 146 18.30 17.76 8.40
CA GLN A 146 19.57 18.52 8.30
C GLN A 146 20.54 18.11 7.17
N VAL A 147 20.11 17.35 6.16
CA VAL A 147 21.08 16.72 5.25
C VAL A 147 21.37 17.62 4.04
N THR A 148 22.63 18.05 3.93
CA THR A 148 23.23 18.76 2.79
C THR A 148 23.73 17.81 1.69
N SER A 149 24.05 16.56 2.03
CA SER A 149 24.41 15.51 1.06
C SER A 149 23.17 14.89 0.42
N HIS A 150 23.25 14.56 -0.87
CA HIS A 150 22.15 13.93 -1.59
C HIS A 150 22.35 12.40 -1.53
N PRO A 151 21.70 11.68 -0.60
CA PRO A 151 21.90 10.23 -0.44
C PRO A 151 21.51 9.40 -1.68
N MET A 152 20.94 10.04 -2.70
CA MET A 152 20.12 9.43 -3.74
C MET A 152 20.78 9.30 -5.10
N GLU A 153 21.87 10.03 -5.38
CA GLU A 153 22.59 9.87 -6.65
C GLU A 153 23.22 8.48 -6.71
N GLY A 154 22.71 7.63 -7.60
CA GLY A 154 23.19 6.25 -7.80
C GLY A 154 22.45 5.15 -7.05
N LEU A 155 21.74 5.44 -5.94
CA LEU A 155 21.10 4.38 -5.13
C LEU A 155 19.99 3.64 -5.88
N VAL A 156 19.10 4.37 -6.57
CA VAL A 156 18.02 3.74 -7.36
C VAL A 156 18.58 2.89 -8.51
N PRO A 157 19.53 3.39 -9.34
CA PRO A 157 20.23 2.56 -10.33
C PRO A 157 20.87 1.30 -9.73
N GLU A 158 21.57 1.41 -8.60
CA GLU A 158 22.19 0.26 -7.92
C GLU A 158 21.16 -0.78 -7.46
N MET A 159 20.00 -0.34 -6.96
CA MET A 159 18.92 -1.28 -6.59
C MET A 159 18.35 -1.99 -7.80
N LEU A 160 18.14 -1.26 -8.91
CA LEU A 160 17.66 -1.83 -10.17
C LEU A 160 18.67 -2.83 -10.75
N GLU A 161 19.97 -2.52 -10.68
CA GLU A 161 21.04 -3.44 -11.07
C GLU A 161 21.09 -4.67 -10.17
N THR A 162 20.93 -4.50 -8.86
CA THR A 162 20.86 -5.61 -7.90
C THR A 162 19.71 -6.56 -8.23
N MET A 163 18.51 -6.01 -8.52
CA MET A 163 17.36 -6.81 -8.93
C MET A 163 17.63 -7.53 -10.27
N ALA A 164 18.17 -6.82 -11.26
CA ALA A 164 18.49 -7.39 -12.58
C ALA A 164 19.54 -8.51 -12.52
N LYS A 165 20.57 -8.33 -11.69
CA LYS A 165 21.67 -9.27 -11.55
C LYS A 165 21.26 -10.53 -10.79
N HIS A 166 20.24 -10.51 -9.95
CA HIS A 166 19.91 -11.59 -9.01
C HIS A 166 18.52 -12.21 -9.20
N GLY A 167 17.88 -11.94 -10.34
CA GLY A 167 16.51 -12.34 -10.68
C GLY A 167 16.21 -13.83 -10.83
N TRP A 168 14.94 -14.11 -11.15
CA TRP A 168 14.17 -15.37 -11.07
C TRP A 168 14.92 -16.71 -11.32
N ASP A 169 15.86 -16.80 -12.25
CA ASP A 169 16.54 -18.05 -12.61
C ASP A 169 17.65 -18.51 -11.63
N ARG A 170 17.68 -17.97 -10.42
CA ARG A 170 18.82 -18.12 -9.52
C ARG A 170 18.44 -18.65 -8.13
N GLU A 171 19.46 -19.18 -7.44
CA GLU A 171 19.36 -19.83 -6.13
C GLU A 171 18.57 -19.02 -5.09
N HIS A 172 18.00 -19.68 -4.08
CA HIS A 172 17.15 -19.08 -3.04
C HIS A 172 17.76 -17.81 -2.41
N PHE A 173 19.07 -17.80 -2.16
CA PHE A 173 19.77 -16.65 -1.59
C PHE A 173 19.70 -15.39 -2.47
N GLN A 174 19.71 -15.54 -3.80
CA GLN A 174 19.67 -14.40 -4.72
C GLN A 174 18.29 -13.74 -4.74
N ARG A 175 17.22 -14.50 -4.53
CA ARG A 175 15.86 -13.97 -4.36
C ARG A 175 15.75 -13.04 -3.15
N VAL A 176 16.43 -13.36 -2.06
CA VAL A 176 16.47 -12.52 -0.85
C VAL A 176 17.05 -11.13 -1.18
N LEU A 177 18.06 -11.06 -2.04
CA LEU A 177 18.68 -9.80 -2.46
C LEU A 177 17.70 -8.94 -3.27
N VAL A 178 16.95 -9.55 -4.20
CA VAL A 178 15.89 -8.87 -4.98
C VAL A 178 14.83 -8.29 -4.03
N ILE A 179 14.39 -9.08 -3.04
CA ILE A 179 13.41 -8.65 -2.05
C ILE A 179 13.94 -7.48 -1.19
N LYS A 180 15.20 -7.56 -0.73
CA LYS A 180 15.81 -6.48 0.07
C LYS A 180 16.03 -5.21 -0.75
N ALA A 181 16.41 -5.32 -2.02
CA ALA A 181 16.51 -4.17 -2.91
C ALA A 181 15.15 -3.45 -3.06
N LEU A 182 14.05 -4.21 -3.19
CA LEU A 182 12.71 -3.62 -3.22
C LEU A 182 12.31 -2.93 -1.89
N HIS A 183 12.74 -3.47 -0.75
CA HIS A 183 12.55 -2.80 0.55
C HIS A 183 13.29 -1.45 0.61
N VAL A 184 14.51 -1.38 0.07
CA VAL A 184 15.26 -0.12 -0.02
C VAL A 184 14.50 0.89 -0.89
N LEU A 185 14.04 0.47 -2.08
CA LEU A 185 13.22 1.31 -2.95
C LEU A 185 11.95 1.78 -2.23
N LEU A 186 11.21 0.89 -1.58
CA LEU A 186 10.03 1.28 -0.82
C LEU A 186 10.35 2.33 0.26
N ALA A 187 11.43 2.15 1.01
CA ALA A 187 11.88 3.09 2.04
C ALA A 187 12.21 4.48 1.46
N VAL A 188 12.86 4.51 0.29
CA VAL A 188 13.15 5.75 -0.45
C VAL A 188 11.87 6.49 -0.83
N TYR A 189 10.91 5.80 -1.46
CA TYR A 189 9.71 6.43 -2.02
C TYR A 189 8.65 6.76 -0.96
N THR A 190 8.69 6.11 0.20
CA THR A 190 7.85 6.44 1.36
C THR A 190 8.37 7.63 2.16
N SER A 191 9.66 7.96 2.08
CA SER A 191 10.20 9.19 2.68
C SER A 191 9.85 10.42 1.85
N PRO A 192 9.07 11.39 2.37
CA PRO A 192 8.60 12.54 1.58
C PRO A 192 9.72 13.38 0.96
N ARG A 193 10.81 13.61 1.71
CA ARG A 193 11.95 14.44 1.27
C ARG A 193 12.84 13.72 0.24
N LEU A 194 13.07 12.42 0.43
CA LEU A 194 13.87 11.63 -0.52
C LEU A 194 13.14 11.43 -1.84
N ALA A 195 11.83 11.15 -1.74
CA ALA A 195 10.97 11.05 -2.90
C ALA A 195 11.05 12.34 -3.75
N SER A 196 10.83 13.52 -3.16
CA SER A 196 10.85 14.79 -3.91
C SER A 196 12.16 14.99 -4.68
N HIS A 197 13.30 14.63 -4.10
CA HIS A 197 14.59 14.74 -4.77
C HIS A 197 14.72 13.78 -5.96
N CYS A 198 14.35 12.52 -5.78
CA CYS A 198 14.41 11.51 -6.86
C CYS A 198 13.52 11.89 -8.05
N PHE A 199 12.34 12.44 -7.78
CA PHE A 199 11.39 12.84 -8.81
C PHE A 199 11.78 14.13 -9.53
N GLN A 200 12.38 15.10 -8.82
CA GLN A 200 12.80 16.36 -9.43
C GLN A 200 13.96 16.19 -10.42
N GLN A 201 14.84 15.20 -10.20
CA GLN A 201 16.00 14.98 -11.05
C GLN A 201 15.80 13.90 -12.12
N GLN A 202 15.00 12.85 -11.88
CA GLN A 202 14.94 11.67 -12.75
C GLN A 202 13.50 11.12 -12.92
N SER A 203 12.73 11.76 -13.80
CA SER A 203 11.30 11.47 -14.07
C SER A 203 11.01 10.07 -14.62
N HIS A 204 12.01 9.35 -15.13
CA HIS A 204 11.85 8.03 -15.76
C HIS A 204 11.89 6.85 -14.77
N PHE A 205 12.36 7.05 -13.53
CA PHE A 205 12.54 5.91 -12.60
C PHE A 205 11.27 5.16 -12.22
N PRO A 206 10.10 5.79 -12.00
CA PRO A 206 8.89 5.04 -11.69
C PRO A 206 8.57 3.99 -12.76
N GLN A 207 8.78 4.34 -14.03
CA GLN A 207 8.63 3.43 -15.16
C GLN A 207 9.65 2.28 -15.09
N VAL A 208 10.93 2.58 -14.91
CA VAL A 208 11.99 1.54 -14.87
C VAL A 208 11.81 0.59 -13.68
N ILE A 209 11.45 1.12 -12.50
CA ILE A 209 11.14 0.31 -11.32
C ILE A 209 9.93 -0.58 -11.59
N THR A 210 8.87 -0.04 -12.19
CA THR A 210 7.66 -0.82 -12.50
C THR A 210 7.98 -1.97 -13.46
N MET A 211 8.74 -1.70 -14.52
CA MET A 211 9.19 -2.75 -15.46
C MET A 211 9.99 -3.84 -14.76
N ARG A 212 10.97 -3.46 -13.93
CA ARG A 212 11.77 -4.42 -13.17
C ARG A 212 10.93 -5.23 -12.19
N MET A 213 9.96 -4.61 -11.53
CA MET A 213 9.03 -5.29 -10.63
C MET A 213 8.14 -6.31 -11.35
N LEU A 214 7.75 -6.05 -12.61
CA LEU A 214 6.98 -6.99 -13.42
C LEU A 214 7.84 -8.18 -13.87
N GLU A 215 9.07 -7.93 -14.30
CA GLU A 215 10.05 -8.99 -14.63
C GLU A 215 10.29 -9.91 -13.43
N GLU A 216 10.39 -9.34 -12.22
CA GLU A 216 10.62 -10.08 -10.97
C GLU A 216 9.33 -10.52 -10.26
N PHE A 217 8.15 -10.29 -10.82
CA PHE A 217 6.87 -10.72 -10.23
C PHE A 217 6.87 -12.19 -9.75
N PRO A 218 7.51 -13.13 -10.47
CA PRO A 218 7.56 -14.53 -10.07
C PRO A 218 8.38 -14.80 -8.80
N THR A 219 9.36 -13.95 -8.50
CA THR A 219 10.08 -13.95 -7.23
C THR A 219 9.13 -13.57 -6.09
N PHE A 220 8.32 -12.52 -6.28
CA PHE A 220 7.44 -11.98 -5.23
C PHE A 220 6.13 -12.74 -5.04
N ARG A 221 5.60 -13.40 -6.07
CA ARG A 221 4.31 -14.13 -5.98
C ARG A 221 4.38 -15.41 -5.14
N SER A 222 5.56 -15.83 -4.71
CA SER A 222 5.80 -17.11 -4.03
C SER A 222 5.30 -17.11 -2.57
N GLU A 223 5.41 -15.99 -1.88
CA GLU A 223 5.07 -15.86 -0.45
C GLU A 223 4.18 -14.63 -0.19
N ALA A 224 3.36 -14.69 0.86
CA ALA A 224 2.41 -13.62 1.18
C ALA A 224 3.12 -12.31 1.56
N GLU A 225 4.21 -12.40 2.33
CA GLU A 225 4.96 -11.23 2.79
C GLU A 225 5.65 -10.49 1.63
N THR A 226 6.24 -11.24 0.69
CA THR A 226 6.89 -10.70 -0.50
C THR A 226 5.87 -10.10 -1.47
N MET A 227 4.71 -10.75 -1.62
CA MET A 227 3.61 -10.22 -2.43
C MET A 227 3.04 -8.93 -1.83
N HIS A 228 2.89 -8.88 -0.51
CA HIS A 228 2.45 -7.68 0.21
C HIS A 228 3.44 -6.51 0.03
N LEU A 229 4.75 -6.77 0.11
CA LEU A 229 5.79 -5.79 -0.21
C LEU A 229 5.65 -5.28 -1.65
N TRP A 230 5.48 -6.19 -2.61
CA TRP A 230 5.34 -5.84 -4.02
C TRP A 230 4.13 -4.93 -4.26
N LEU A 231 2.96 -5.28 -3.72
CA LEU A 231 1.74 -4.47 -3.84
C LEU A 231 1.89 -3.10 -3.18
N ARG A 232 2.52 -3.04 -2.01
CA ARG A 232 2.78 -1.79 -1.30
C ARG A 232 3.71 -0.87 -2.09
N THR A 233 4.74 -1.40 -2.73
CA THR A 233 5.63 -0.62 -3.59
C THR A 233 4.91 -0.14 -4.84
N SER A 234 4.13 -1.01 -5.48
CA SER A 234 3.25 -0.66 -6.61
C SER A 234 2.32 0.50 -6.28
N ARG A 235 1.71 0.48 -5.08
CA ARG A 235 0.85 1.56 -4.58
C ARG A 235 1.61 2.87 -4.43
N MET A 236 2.81 2.83 -3.85
CA MET A 236 3.65 4.01 -3.68
C MET A 236 4.06 4.63 -5.02
N LEU A 237 4.42 3.80 -6.01
CA LEU A 237 4.77 4.26 -7.35
C LEU A 237 3.56 4.93 -8.02
N GLN A 238 2.38 4.32 -7.90
CA GLN A 238 1.14 4.87 -8.44
C GLN A 238 0.76 6.22 -7.83
N GLN A 239 0.90 6.40 -6.51
CA GLN A 239 0.61 7.68 -5.85
C GLN A 239 1.49 8.82 -6.37
N ARG A 240 2.67 8.49 -6.89
CA ARG A 240 3.65 9.48 -7.36
C ARG A 240 3.63 9.69 -8.87
N ALA A 241 3.37 8.64 -9.63
CA ALA A 241 3.32 8.64 -11.09
C ALA A 241 2.10 7.83 -11.59
N PRO A 242 0.87 8.34 -11.39
CA PRO A 242 -0.36 7.55 -11.55
C PRO A 242 -0.57 7.04 -12.97
N ILE A 243 -0.35 7.90 -13.98
CA ILE A 243 -0.58 7.55 -15.39
C ILE A 243 0.48 6.55 -15.87
N THR A 244 1.75 6.87 -15.65
CA THR A 244 2.89 6.02 -16.06
C THR A 244 2.78 4.64 -15.43
N THR A 245 2.56 4.57 -14.11
CA THR A 245 2.49 3.28 -13.40
C THR A 245 1.23 2.49 -13.81
N ALA A 246 0.09 3.17 -14.02
CA ALA A 246 -1.15 2.53 -14.49
C ALA A 246 -0.97 1.81 -15.82
N GLN A 247 -0.33 2.46 -16.81
CA GLN A 247 -0.11 1.88 -18.14
C GLN A 247 0.63 0.54 -18.07
N PHE A 248 1.65 0.43 -17.23
CA PHE A 248 2.42 -0.82 -17.05
C PHE A 248 1.71 -1.90 -16.23
N PHE A 249 0.69 -1.55 -15.43
CA PHE A 249 -0.11 -2.57 -14.73
C PHE A 249 -1.08 -3.32 -15.65
N ALA A 250 -1.40 -2.76 -16.83
CA ALA A 250 -2.37 -3.34 -17.77
C ALA A 250 -1.76 -3.74 -19.13
N PHE A 251 -0.64 -3.16 -19.53
CA PHE A 251 -0.01 -3.39 -20.83
C PHE A 251 1.50 -3.63 -20.69
N ASP A 252 2.09 -4.47 -21.56
CA ASP A 252 3.55 -4.52 -21.69
C ASP A 252 4.11 -3.26 -22.36
N SER A 253 5.44 -3.18 -22.45
CA SER A 253 6.16 -2.12 -23.15
C SER A 253 5.81 -2.01 -24.65
N ASN A 254 5.09 -2.97 -25.21
CA ASN A 254 4.66 -3.02 -26.61
C ASN A 254 3.15 -2.79 -26.76
N GLY A 255 2.44 -2.41 -25.69
CA GLY A 255 1.00 -2.19 -25.69
C GLY A 255 0.17 -3.47 -25.81
N ARG A 256 0.77 -4.66 -25.61
CA ARG A 256 0.05 -5.93 -25.61
C ARG A 256 -0.53 -6.20 -24.22
N ALA A 257 -1.74 -6.75 -24.20
CA ALA A 257 -2.31 -7.30 -22.99
C ALA A 257 -1.49 -8.53 -22.56
N VAL A 258 -0.70 -8.37 -21.49
CA VAL A 258 -0.02 -9.49 -20.83
C VAL A 258 -1.06 -10.29 -20.06
N THR A 259 -0.85 -11.60 -19.85
CA THR A 259 -1.65 -12.34 -18.84
C THR A 259 -1.57 -11.54 -17.54
N PRO A 260 -2.67 -10.93 -17.06
CA PRO A 260 -2.51 -9.87 -16.10
C PRO A 260 -2.03 -10.44 -14.78
N TRP A 261 -0.94 -9.90 -14.23
CA TRP A 261 -0.37 -10.33 -12.96
C TRP A 261 -1.44 -10.36 -11.85
N PHE A 262 -2.45 -9.48 -11.91
CA PHE A 262 -3.54 -9.44 -10.94
C PHE A 262 -4.41 -10.70 -10.96
N VAL A 263 -4.60 -11.35 -12.12
CA VAL A 263 -5.32 -12.63 -12.20
C VAL A 263 -4.58 -13.68 -11.37
N GLN A 264 -3.26 -13.74 -11.51
CA GLN A 264 -2.43 -14.66 -10.72
C GLN A 264 -2.46 -14.31 -9.23
N VAL A 265 -2.48 -13.02 -8.86
CA VAL A 265 -2.63 -12.61 -7.46
C VAL A 265 -3.95 -13.08 -6.88
N ILE A 266 -5.05 -12.93 -7.63
CA ILE A 266 -6.38 -13.38 -7.20
C ILE A 266 -6.39 -14.92 -7.08
N GLU A 267 -5.90 -15.65 -8.07
CA GLU A 267 -5.87 -17.11 -8.06
C GLU A 267 -5.10 -17.68 -6.86
N LEU A 268 -3.91 -17.12 -6.59
CA LEU A 268 -3.05 -17.58 -5.50
C LEU A 268 -3.51 -17.10 -4.12
N TRP A 269 -3.98 -15.86 -4.02
CA TRP A 269 -4.15 -15.17 -2.74
C TRP A 269 -5.59 -14.79 -2.39
N ARG A 270 -6.61 -15.28 -3.11
CA ARG A 270 -8.03 -15.00 -2.81
C ARG A 270 -8.48 -15.26 -1.36
N ARG A 271 -7.75 -16.10 -0.61
CA ARG A 271 -8.02 -16.44 0.80
C ARG A 271 -7.08 -15.74 1.79
N ASN A 272 -6.23 -14.82 1.34
CA ASN A 272 -5.33 -14.06 2.21
C ASN A 272 -5.77 -12.60 2.31
N ALA A 273 -6.35 -12.21 3.45
CA ALA A 273 -6.89 -10.87 3.64
C ALA A 273 -5.83 -9.75 3.57
N LEU A 274 -4.60 -10.02 4.02
CA LEU A 274 -3.53 -9.02 4.01
C LEU A 274 -3.09 -8.67 2.58
N VAL A 275 -2.88 -9.70 1.76
CA VAL A 275 -2.51 -9.51 0.34
C VAL A 275 -3.67 -8.84 -0.41
N LEU A 276 -4.90 -9.31 -0.20
CA LEU A 276 -6.07 -8.73 -0.86
C LEU A 276 -6.37 -7.30 -0.42
N LEU A 277 -6.06 -6.91 0.82
CA LEU A 277 -6.24 -5.54 1.29
C LEU A 277 -5.33 -4.58 0.52
N GLU A 278 -4.04 -4.89 0.37
CA GLU A 278 -3.14 -4.05 -0.42
C GLU A 278 -3.49 -4.08 -1.91
N PHE A 279 -3.90 -5.24 -2.43
CA PHE A 279 -4.38 -5.40 -3.80
C PHE A 279 -5.58 -4.50 -4.09
N THR A 280 -6.62 -4.57 -3.25
CA THR A 280 -7.84 -3.77 -3.42
C THR A 280 -7.54 -2.29 -3.25
N THR A 281 -6.69 -1.91 -2.29
CA THR A 281 -6.26 -0.52 -2.12
C THR A 281 -5.57 0.04 -3.37
N LEU A 282 -4.69 -0.74 -4.00
CA LEU A 282 -4.02 -0.37 -5.25
C LEU A 282 -5.05 -0.07 -6.36
N PHE A 283 -6.05 -0.94 -6.53
CA PHE A 283 -7.11 -0.73 -7.52
C PHE A 283 -8.04 0.44 -7.15
N THR A 284 -8.40 0.62 -5.87
CA THR A 284 -9.18 1.79 -5.44
C THR A 284 -8.46 3.09 -5.80
N GLN A 285 -7.14 3.14 -5.64
CA GLN A 285 -6.33 4.31 -6.01
C GLN A 285 -6.26 4.51 -7.53
N LEU A 286 -6.14 3.41 -8.30
CA LEU A 286 -6.19 3.47 -9.76
C LEU A 286 -7.46 4.14 -10.27
N PHE A 287 -8.59 3.79 -9.69
CA PHE A 287 -9.90 4.27 -10.13
C PHE A 287 -10.35 5.57 -9.44
N ALA A 288 -9.61 6.05 -8.44
CA ALA A 288 -9.87 7.34 -7.81
C ALA A 288 -9.33 8.54 -8.63
N VAL A 289 -8.49 8.29 -9.65
CA VAL A 289 -7.97 9.35 -10.53
C VAL A 289 -9.15 10.00 -11.28
N PRO A 290 -9.32 11.34 -11.25
CA PRO A 290 -10.48 11.99 -11.85
C PRO A 290 -10.62 11.63 -13.33
N SER A 291 -11.80 11.16 -13.73
CA SER A 291 -12.16 10.82 -15.11
C SER A 291 -12.00 11.97 -16.10
N THR A 292 -11.84 13.20 -15.61
CA THR A 292 -11.55 14.40 -16.39
C THR A 292 -10.10 14.48 -16.90
N VAL A 293 -9.20 13.58 -16.49
CA VAL A 293 -7.75 13.77 -16.67
C VAL A 293 -7.10 12.86 -17.72
N SER A 294 -7.71 11.75 -18.19
CA SER A 294 -7.12 10.94 -19.27
C SER A 294 -8.09 9.93 -19.91
N SER A 295 -8.32 10.06 -21.22
CA SER A 295 -9.05 9.06 -22.03
C SER A 295 -8.33 7.70 -22.07
N GLU A 296 -7.00 7.69 -21.93
CA GLU A 296 -6.19 6.47 -21.89
C GLU A 296 -6.49 5.65 -20.63
N LEU A 297 -6.65 6.29 -19.47
CA LEU A 297 -6.94 5.61 -18.21
C LEU A 297 -8.35 4.98 -18.21
N ILE A 298 -9.32 5.62 -18.87
CA ILE A 298 -10.67 5.05 -19.09
C ILE A 298 -10.59 3.83 -20.01
N THR A 299 -9.81 3.91 -21.08
CA THR A 299 -9.61 2.79 -22.03
C THR A 299 -8.96 1.60 -21.33
N LEU A 300 -7.89 1.86 -20.57
CA LEU A 300 -7.19 0.88 -19.76
C LEU A 300 -8.13 0.20 -18.75
N THR A 301 -8.90 1.00 -18.00
CA THR A 301 -9.85 0.48 -17.02
C THR A 301 -10.95 -0.35 -17.66
N THR A 302 -11.43 0.06 -18.84
CA THR A 302 -12.43 -0.71 -19.58
C THR A 302 -11.87 -2.08 -19.98
N GLY A 303 -10.64 -2.14 -20.47
CA GLY A 303 -9.96 -3.41 -20.77
C GLY A 303 -9.80 -4.31 -19.54
N LEU A 304 -9.40 -3.75 -18.39
CA LEU A 304 -9.32 -4.51 -17.13
C LEU A 304 -10.67 -5.11 -16.70
N LEU A 305 -11.75 -4.34 -16.80
CA LEU A 305 -13.08 -4.77 -16.37
C LEU A 305 -13.73 -5.75 -17.35
N VAL A 306 -13.53 -5.55 -18.67
CA VAL A 306 -14.20 -6.32 -19.72
C VAL A 306 -13.35 -7.49 -20.20
N ASP A 307 -12.11 -7.23 -20.62
CA ASP A 307 -11.27 -8.24 -21.28
C ASP A 307 -10.62 -9.21 -20.29
N HIS A 308 -10.45 -8.77 -19.04
CA HIS A 308 -9.78 -9.55 -17.99
C HIS A 308 -10.68 -9.89 -16.79
N ASP A 309 -11.98 -9.63 -16.93
CA ASP A 309 -13.02 -9.98 -15.97
C ASP A 309 -12.72 -9.57 -14.51
N LEU A 310 -12.03 -8.44 -14.33
CA LEU A 310 -11.67 -7.94 -12.99
C LEU A 310 -12.93 -7.70 -12.15
N LEU A 311 -14.03 -7.25 -12.77
CA LEU A 311 -15.28 -6.96 -12.07
C LEU A 311 -15.89 -8.21 -11.43
N ASN A 312 -16.00 -9.32 -12.17
CA ASN A 312 -16.55 -10.57 -11.60
C ASN A 312 -15.61 -11.11 -10.51
N ASN A 313 -14.29 -11.08 -10.75
CA ASN A 313 -13.31 -11.51 -9.74
C ASN A 313 -13.45 -10.73 -8.42
N VAL A 314 -13.55 -9.40 -8.49
CA VAL A 314 -13.74 -8.55 -7.29
C VAL A 314 -15.10 -8.81 -6.64
N CYS A 315 -16.17 -9.06 -7.41
CA CYS A 315 -17.47 -9.47 -6.86
C CYS A 315 -17.37 -10.79 -6.07
N GLN A 316 -16.64 -11.78 -6.59
CA GLN A 316 -16.43 -13.06 -5.90
C GLN A 316 -15.60 -12.91 -4.63
N ILE A 317 -14.56 -12.06 -4.65
CA ILE A 317 -13.76 -11.73 -3.46
C ILE A 317 -14.65 -11.08 -2.39
N PHE A 318 -15.45 -10.07 -2.76
CA PHE A 318 -16.38 -9.44 -1.83
C PHE A 318 -17.41 -10.43 -1.29
N HIS A 319 -17.98 -11.27 -2.14
CA HIS A 319 -18.92 -12.30 -1.73
C HIS A 319 -18.32 -13.26 -0.70
N HIS A 320 -17.07 -13.70 -0.90
CA HIS A 320 -16.38 -14.55 0.05
C HIS A 320 -16.12 -13.85 1.39
N TRP A 321 -15.54 -12.65 1.37
CA TRP A 321 -15.05 -12.00 2.59
C TRP A 321 -16.13 -11.33 3.44
N HIS A 322 -17.24 -10.86 2.84
CA HIS A 322 -18.35 -10.34 3.67
C HIS A 322 -19.04 -11.47 4.47
N GLN A 323 -19.08 -12.70 3.95
CA GLN A 323 -19.59 -13.87 4.68
C GLN A 323 -18.65 -14.26 5.82
N GLN A 324 -17.34 -14.18 5.60
CA GLN A 324 -16.36 -14.50 6.65
C GLN A 324 -16.21 -13.40 7.71
N ALA A 325 -16.65 -12.17 7.42
CA ALA A 325 -16.58 -11.06 8.36
C ALA A 325 -17.44 -11.28 9.62
N ASP A 326 -18.51 -12.08 9.51
CA ASP A 326 -19.36 -12.44 10.65
C ASP A 326 -18.72 -13.51 11.55
N ASP A 327 -17.87 -14.38 10.98
CA ASP A 327 -17.22 -15.51 11.69
C ASP A 327 -15.83 -15.17 12.24
N ALA A 328 -15.09 -14.29 11.56
CA ALA A 328 -13.72 -13.92 11.89
C ALA A 328 -13.65 -12.44 12.31
N ASN A 329 -13.72 -12.18 13.62
CA ASN A 329 -13.53 -10.87 14.27
C ASN A 329 -12.09 -10.31 14.12
N THR A 330 -11.44 -10.46 12.96
CA THR A 330 -10.12 -9.90 12.68
C THR A 330 -10.24 -8.55 11.99
N SER A 331 -9.59 -7.53 12.54
CA SER A 331 -9.58 -6.15 12.03
C SER A 331 -9.22 -6.03 10.54
N THR A 332 -8.38 -6.94 10.03
CA THR A 332 -7.96 -6.99 8.62
C THR A 332 -9.12 -7.35 7.68
N THR A 333 -10.00 -8.28 8.06
CA THR A 333 -11.15 -8.70 7.23
C THR A 333 -12.14 -7.55 7.07
N SER A 334 -12.49 -6.88 8.16
CA SER A 334 -13.36 -5.69 8.11
C SER A 334 -12.73 -4.58 7.26
N SER A 335 -11.41 -4.39 7.36
CA SER A 335 -10.68 -3.41 6.53
C SER A 335 -10.74 -3.76 5.04
N LEU A 336 -10.59 -5.04 4.68
CA LEU A 336 -10.70 -5.52 3.31
C LEU A 336 -12.12 -5.31 2.75
N VAL A 337 -13.15 -5.68 3.51
CA VAL A 337 -14.55 -5.48 3.09
C VAL A 337 -14.82 -3.99 2.87
N PHE A 338 -14.34 -3.11 3.76
CA PHE A 338 -14.49 -1.67 3.58
C PHE A 338 -13.76 -1.14 2.34
N GLU A 339 -12.53 -1.61 2.09
CA GLU A 339 -11.78 -1.17 0.91
C GLU A 339 -12.40 -1.69 -0.40
N LEU A 340 -12.98 -2.89 -0.41
CA LEU A 340 -13.78 -3.41 -1.53
C LEU A 340 -15.00 -2.54 -1.80
N LEU A 341 -15.70 -2.04 -0.77
CA LEU A 341 -16.79 -1.08 -0.94
C LEU A 341 -16.30 0.21 -1.58
N ARG A 342 -15.16 0.75 -1.12
CA ARG A 342 -14.55 1.94 -1.72
C ARG A 342 -14.18 1.72 -3.19
N LEU A 343 -13.65 0.54 -3.53
CA LEU A 343 -13.36 0.14 -4.90
C LEU A 343 -14.62 0.16 -5.76
N PHE A 344 -15.70 -0.51 -5.33
CA PHE A 344 -16.97 -0.48 -6.06
C PHE A 344 -17.51 0.94 -6.22
N ARG A 345 -17.45 1.76 -5.17
CA ARG A 345 -17.87 3.17 -5.19
C ARG A 345 -17.09 3.99 -6.22
N GLN A 346 -15.77 3.79 -6.35
CA GLN A 346 -14.99 4.44 -7.43
C GLN A 346 -15.46 3.98 -8.81
N LEU A 347 -15.60 2.68 -9.01
CA LEU A 347 -16.00 2.11 -10.30
C LEU A 347 -17.41 2.58 -10.72
N THR A 348 -18.37 2.59 -9.80
CA THR A 348 -19.74 3.01 -10.11
C THR A 348 -19.88 4.52 -10.29
N SER A 349 -18.92 5.32 -9.81
CA SER A 349 -18.91 6.78 -10.01
C SER A 349 -18.63 7.22 -11.44
N VAL A 350 -18.06 6.33 -12.27
CA VAL A 350 -17.74 6.60 -13.66
C VAL A 350 -18.87 6.06 -14.54
N GLU A 351 -19.66 6.97 -15.12
CA GLU A 351 -20.85 6.63 -15.92
C GLU A 351 -20.57 5.65 -17.07
N VAL A 352 -19.38 5.74 -17.69
CA VAL A 352 -18.97 4.86 -18.80
C VAL A 352 -18.99 3.37 -18.38
N PHE A 353 -18.72 3.06 -17.11
CA PHE A 353 -18.68 1.68 -16.63
C PHE A 353 -20.06 1.12 -16.27
N HIS A 354 -21.12 1.94 -16.24
CA HIS A 354 -22.48 1.48 -15.92
C HIS A 354 -22.97 0.35 -16.85
N ASN A 355 -22.59 0.43 -18.13
CA ASN A 355 -22.88 -0.63 -19.11
C ASN A 355 -22.08 -1.91 -18.89
N VAL A 356 -20.88 -1.80 -18.31
CA VAL A 356 -20.05 -2.96 -17.94
C VAL A 356 -20.67 -3.65 -16.73
N PHE A 357 -21.05 -2.88 -15.71
CA PHE A 357 -21.76 -3.40 -14.55
C PHE A 357 -23.05 -4.11 -14.95
N SER A 358 -23.87 -3.52 -15.84
CA SER A 358 -25.18 -4.09 -16.20
C SER A 358 -25.08 -5.42 -16.95
N LYS A 359 -23.96 -5.67 -17.64
CA LYS A 359 -23.68 -6.92 -18.36
C LYS A 359 -23.05 -8.00 -17.47
N ALA A 360 -22.41 -7.62 -16.37
CA ALA A 360 -21.75 -8.55 -15.47
C ALA A 360 -22.77 -9.33 -14.62
N ASN A 361 -22.82 -10.65 -14.79
CA ASN A 361 -23.76 -11.51 -14.07
C ASN A 361 -23.51 -11.50 -12.56
N ASP A 362 -22.25 -11.51 -12.13
CA ASP A 362 -21.86 -11.55 -10.72
C ASP A 362 -22.25 -10.27 -9.97
N VAL A 363 -22.40 -9.13 -10.67
CA VAL A 363 -22.93 -7.91 -10.05
C VAL A 363 -24.36 -8.14 -9.56
N ARG A 364 -25.21 -8.73 -10.39
CA ARG A 364 -26.61 -8.99 -10.03
C ARG A 364 -26.75 -10.17 -9.06
N GLN A 365 -25.95 -11.23 -9.24
CA GLN A 365 -26.08 -12.48 -8.49
C GLN A 365 -25.34 -12.47 -7.16
N LEU A 366 -24.18 -11.79 -7.07
CA LEU A 366 -23.31 -11.80 -5.89
C LEU A 366 -23.25 -10.43 -5.22
N LEU A 367 -22.92 -9.38 -5.97
CA LEU A 367 -22.66 -8.05 -5.39
C LEU A 367 -23.92 -7.42 -4.78
N LEU A 368 -25.01 -7.30 -5.55
CA LEU A 368 -26.23 -6.63 -5.05
C LEU A 368 -26.82 -7.32 -3.80
N PRO A 369 -26.97 -8.67 -3.75
CA PRO A 369 -27.44 -9.34 -2.54
C PRO A 369 -26.48 -9.16 -1.36
N ALA A 370 -25.16 -9.23 -1.59
CA ALA A 370 -24.16 -9.03 -0.54
C ALA A 370 -24.21 -7.60 0.01
N LEU A 371 -24.28 -6.57 -0.85
CA LEU A 371 -24.43 -5.18 -0.43
C LEU A 371 -25.71 -4.97 0.39
N ALA A 372 -26.82 -5.57 -0.01
CA ALA A 372 -28.07 -5.50 0.74
C ALA A 372 -27.95 -6.12 2.13
N THR A 373 -27.24 -7.26 2.23
CA THR A 373 -27.01 -7.99 3.49
C THR A 373 -26.10 -7.18 4.42
N VAL A 374 -24.97 -6.67 3.91
CA VAL A 374 -24.06 -5.81 4.68
C VAL A 374 -24.79 -4.54 5.12
N PHE A 375 -25.56 -3.91 4.23
CA PHE A 375 -26.36 -2.73 4.56
C PHE A 375 -27.35 -2.99 5.69
N ALA A 376 -28.14 -4.07 5.60
CA ALA A 376 -29.11 -4.45 6.63
C ALA A 376 -28.44 -4.73 7.99
N THR A 377 -27.25 -5.34 7.97
CA THR A 377 -26.51 -5.70 9.18
C THR A 377 -25.90 -4.48 9.84
N VAL A 378 -25.18 -3.65 9.08
CA VAL A 378 -24.52 -2.43 9.57
C VAL A 378 -25.55 -1.39 10.01
N ALA A 379 -26.71 -1.33 9.35
CA ALA A 379 -27.81 -0.48 9.77
C ALA A 379 -28.37 -0.84 11.15
N LYS A 380 -28.09 -2.02 11.72
CA LYS A 380 -28.45 -2.29 13.13
C LYS A 380 -27.44 -1.69 14.13
N CYS A 381 -26.26 -1.28 13.65
CA CYS A 381 -25.12 -0.83 14.45
C CYS A 381 -24.79 0.67 14.28
N GLN A 382 -25.79 1.50 13.93
CA GLN A 382 -25.65 2.89 13.48
C GLN A 382 -24.98 3.88 14.48
N GLN A 383 -24.73 3.47 15.72
CA GLN A 383 -24.14 4.33 16.75
C GLN A 383 -22.60 4.43 16.64
N ALA A 384 -21.95 3.60 15.81
CA ALA A 384 -20.50 3.63 15.62
C ALA A 384 -20.09 4.47 14.37
N PRO A 385 -19.10 5.39 14.47
CA PRO A 385 -18.63 6.17 13.32
C PRO A 385 -18.17 5.33 12.13
N HIS A 386 -17.58 4.16 12.39
CA HIS A 386 -17.16 3.23 11.34
C HIS A 386 -18.36 2.62 10.58
N ALA A 387 -19.45 2.28 11.28
CA ALA A 387 -20.67 1.77 10.66
C ALA A 387 -21.29 2.79 9.69
N LEU A 388 -21.27 4.07 10.05
CA LEU A 388 -21.75 5.15 9.17
C LEU A 388 -20.93 5.29 7.90
N ARG A 389 -19.60 5.15 7.98
CA ARG A 389 -18.73 5.17 6.80
C ARG A 389 -19.11 4.05 5.83
N ILE A 390 -19.31 2.84 6.34
CA ILE A 390 -19.73 1.69 5.53
C ILE A 390 -21.11 1.95 4.88
N LEU A 391 -22.08 2.50 5.64
CA LEU A 391 -23.40 2.82 5.10
C LEU A 391 -23.33 3.85 3.97
N ILE A 392 -22.51 4.90 4.10
CA ILE A 392 -22.32 5.91 3.06
C ILE A 392 -21.77 5.29 1.79
N GLU A 393 -20.73 4.45 1.88
CA GLU A 393 -20.15 3.79 0.72
C GLU A 393 -21.20 2.95 -0.04
N ILE A 394 -21.98 2.15 0.68
CA ILE A 394 -23.04 1.31 0.07
C ILE A 394 -24.14 2.17 -0.58
N LEU A 395 -24.57 3.24 0.10
CA LEU A 395 -25.61 4.13 -0.44
C LEU A 395 -25.14 4.88 -1.68
N LEU A 396 -23.87 5.29 -1.74
CA LEU A 396 -23.27 5.90 -2.93
C LEU A 396 -23.24 4.92 -4.11
N ILE A 397 -22.87 3.65 -3.86
CA ILE A 397 -22.91 2.59 -4.86
C ILE A 397 -24.34 2.40 -5.40
N PHE A 398 -25.33 2.24 -4.51
CA PHE A 398 -26.72 2.07 -4.92
C PHE A 398 -27.25 3.28 -5.69
N ARG A 399 -26.90 4.50 -5.27
CA ARG A 399 -27.27 5.73 -5.98
C ARG A 399 -26.75 5.73 -7.40
N GLN A 400 -25.47 5.43 -7.57
CA GLN A 400 -24.83 5.42 -8.88
C GLN A 400 -25.40 4.32 -9.78
N LEU A 401 -25.59 3.10 -9.26
CA LEU A 401 -26.19 2.00 -10.03
C LEU A 401 -27.65 2.27 -10.40
N SER A 402 -28.42 2.92 -9.52
CA SER A 402 -29.84 3.21 -9.76
C SER A 402 -30.11 4.18 -10.92
N ALA A 403 -29.09 4.90 -11.39
CA ALA A 403 -29.17 5.71 -12.61
C ALA A 403 -29.41 4.84 -13.86
N VAL A 404 -29.08 3.55 -13.80
CA VAL A 404 -29.29 2.57 -14.87
C VAL A 404 -30.64 1.87 -14.68
N PRO A 405 -31.56 1.89 -15.67
CA PRO A 405 -32.90 1.32 -15.51
C PRO A 405 -32.93 -0.17 -15.11
N ALA A 406 -32.01 -0.98 -15.65
CA ALA A 406 -31.90 -2.40 -15.31
C ALA A 406 -31.54 -2.64 -13.84
N PHE A 407 -30.65 -1.80 -13.28
CA PHE A 407 -30.27 -1.87 -11.88
C PHE A 407 -31.32 -1.27 -10.96
N HIS A 408 -32.01 -0.21 -11.39
CA HIS A 408 -33.15 0.32 -10.65
C HIS A 408 -34.21 -0.77 -10.42
N ALA A 409 -34.56 -1.53 -11.47
CA ALA A 409 -35.47 -2.66 -11.35
C ALA A 409 -34.90 -3.78 -10.44
N ALA A 410 -33.61 -4.09 -10.55
CA ALA A 410 -32.96 -5.09 -9.70
C ALA A 410 -32.96 -4.68 -8.21
N LEU A 411 -32.66 -3.41 -7.90
CA LEU A 411 -32.68 -2.85 -6.55
C LEU A 411 -34.09 -2.85 -5.95
N GLN A 412 -35.12 -2.59 -6.76
CA GLN A 412 -36.52 -2.79 -6.35
C GLN A 412 -36.82 -4.25 -6.03
N SER A 413 -36.45 -5.17 -6.92
CA SER A 413 -36.72 -6.61 -6.75
C SER A 413 -36.03 -7.23 -5.54
N ASN A 414 -34.81 -6.76 -5.22
CA ASN A 414 -34.03 -7.20 -4.07
C ASN A 414 -34.42 -6.51 -2.75
N ARG A 415 -35.55 -5.76 -2.73
CA ARG A 415 -36.02 -4.98 -1.57
C ARG A 415 -34.99 -3.99 -1.00
N VAL A 416 -34.00 -3.60 -1.79
CA VAL A 416 -32.97 -2.64 -1.37
C VAL A 416 -33.56 -1.25 -1.18
N LEU A 417 -34.43 -0.80 -2.09
CA LEU A 417 -35.06 0.52 -1.97
C LEU A 417 -35.99 0.64 -0.75
N PRO A 418 -36.87 -0.35 -0.45
CA PRO A 418 -37.59 -0.39 0.83
C PRO A 418 -36.66 -0.39 2.05
N LEU A 419 -35.60 -1.20 2.03
CA LEU A 419 -34.63 -1.27 3.14
C LEU A 419 -33.94 0.07 3.38
N VAL A 420 -33.59 0.80 2.32
CA VAL A 420 -33.02 2.16 2.41
C VAL A 420 -34.02 3.15 3.02
N GLN A 421 -35.33 3.02 2.73
CA GLN A 421 -36.37 3.83 3.37
C GLN A 421 -36.53 3.53 4.86
N ASP A 422 -36.49 2.26 5.26
CA ASP A 422 -36.58 1.86 6.67
C ASP A 422 -35.37 2.36 7.47
N VAL A 423 -34.17 2.19 6.90
CA VAL A 423 -32.91 2.61 7.51
C VAL A 423 -32.80 4.14 7.59
N TRP A 424 -33.40 4.90 6.67
CA TRP A 424 -33.47 6.37 6.77
C TRP A 424 -34.06 6.86 8.09
N SER A 425 -35.19 6.29 8.51
CA SER A 425 -35.85 6.71 9.76
C SER A 425 -34.93 6.57 10.97
N GLN A 426 -34.10 5.53 10.95
CA GLN A 426 -33.13 5.20 12.00
C GLN A 426 -31.87 6.08 11.89
N CYS A 427 -31.32 6.24 10.67
CA CYS A 427 -30.14 7.08 10.42
C CYS A 427 -30.40 8.56 10.72
N THR A 428 -31.63 9.04 10.53
CA THR A 428 -32.00 10.44 10.86
C THR A 428 -31.93 10.68 12.37
N ALA A 429 -32.33 9.70 13.18
CA ALA A 429 -32.19 9.75 14.63
C ALA A 429 -30.71 9.65 15.06
N ALA A 430 -29.92 8.77 14.42
CA ALA A 430 -28.49 8.62 14.71
C ALA A 430 -27.67 9.88 14.35
N THR A 431 -27.95 10.50 13.20
CA THR A 431 -27.31 11.75 12.76
C THR A 431 -27.66 12.92 13.67
N GLN A 432 -28.90 13.01 14.17
CA GLN A 432 -29.29 14.02 15.17
C GLN A 432 -28.57 13.82 16.53
N LEU A 433 -28.27 12.57 16.90
CA LEU A 433 -27.47 12.26 18.10
C LEU A 433 -25.99 12.66 17.91
N LEU A 434 -25.41 12.35 16.75
CA LEU A 434 -24.03 12.73 16.43
C LEU A 434 -23.86 14.25 16.30
N GLU A 435 -24.85 14.96 15.76
CA GLU A 435 -24.84 16.42 15.67
C GLU A 435 -24.83 17.12 17.04
N ARG A 436 -25.21 16.42 18.12
CA ARG A 436 -25.25 16.98 19.49
C ARG A 436 -23.94 16.85 20.27
N ASP A 437 -23.15 15.80 20.03
CA ASP A 437 -22.02 15.42 20.91
C ASP A 437 -20.66 15.23 20.21
N SER A 438 -20.51 15.48 18.90
CA SER A 438 -19.35 15.00 18.12
C SER A 438 -18.37 16.09 17.62
N GLN A 439 -17.14 15.64 17.28
CA GLN A 439 -16.11 16.46 16.64
C GLN A 439 -16.45 16.76 15.16
N GLU A 440 -15.86 17.81 14.58
CA GLU A 440 -16.07 18.27 13.19
C GLU A 440 -16.05 17.18 12.09
N PRO A 441 -15.17 16.15 12.10
CA PRO A 441 -15.19 15.09 11.09
C PRO A 441 -16.45 14.22 11.12
N ASP A 442 -17.05 13.97 12.28
CA ASP A 442 -18.27 13.17 12.40
C ASP A 442 -19.51 13.94 11.95
N LEU A 443 -19.49 15.27 12.12
CA LEU A 443 -20.50 16.19 11.58
C LEU A 443 -20.50 16.21 10.04
N LEU A 444 -19.32 16.21 9.41
CA LEU A 444 -19.20 16.12 7.95
C LEU A 444 -19.75 14.79 7.43
N LEU A 445 -19.45 13.69 8.12
CA LEU A 445 -19.95 12.36 7.78
C LEU A 445 -21.47 12.28 7.89
N ALA A 446 -22.04 12.81 8.97
CA ALA A 446 -23.49 12.86 9.18
C ALA A 446 -24.21 13.66 8.09
N ARG A 447 -23.64 14.80 7.68
CA ARG A 447 -24.18 15.63 6.58
C ARG A 447 -24.13 14.90 5.24
N GLU A 448 -23.05 14.19 4.94
CA GLU A 448 -22.91 13.46 3.68
C GLU A 448 -23.85 12.25 3.62
N LEU A 449 -24.04 11.55 4.75
CA LEU A 449 -25.06 10.50 4.87
C LEU A 449 -26.45 11.06 4.58
N LYS A 450 -26.82 12.18 5.24
CA LYS A 450 -28.12 12.83 5.03
C LYS A 450 -28.35 13.20 3.57
N ARG A 451 -27.36 13.85 2.92
CA ARG A 451 -27.43 14.19 1.48
C ARG A 451 -27.61 12.97 0.59
N THR A 452 -26.84 11.92 0.84
CA THR A 452 -26.85 10.71 0.00
C THR A 452 -28.18 9.97 0.13
N VAL A 453 -28.72 9.85 1.35
CA VAL A 453 -30.02 9.19 1.55
C VAL A 453 -31.17 10.02 0.97
N THR A 454 -31.17 11.34 1.13
CA THR A 454 -32.19 12.21 0.49
C THR A 454 -32.16 12.07 -1.04
N ALA A 455 -30.97 11.99 -1.64
CA ALA A 455 -30.85 11.72 -3.07
C ALA A 455 -31.35 10.32 -3.46
N MET A 456 -31.13 9.30 -2.62
CA MET A 456 -31.70 7.96 -2.85
C MET A 456 -33.23 7.96 -2.75
N GLN A 457 -33.81 8.73 -1.84
CA GLN A 457 -35.28 8.82 -1.69
C GLN A 457 -35.96 9.42 -2.90
N SER A 458 -35.38 10.48 -3.49
CA SER A 458 -35.95 11.05 -4.72
C SER A 458 -35.95 10.03 -5.86
N LEU A 459 -34.98 9.11 -5.88
CA LEU A 459 -34.93 7.98 -6.83
C LEU A 459 -35.96 6.89 -6.52
N VAL A 460 -36.33 6.64 -5.25
CA VAL A 460 -37.42 5.69 -4.92
C VAL A 460 -38.79 6.24 -5.29
N LEU A 461 -38.98 7.56 -5.21
CA LEU A 461 -40.25 8.23 -5.46
C LEU A 461 -40.51 8.49 -6.95
N THR A 462 -39.49 8.43 -7.81
CA THR A 462 -39.66 8.55 -9.26
C THR A 462 -40.04 7.20 -9.87
N LYS A 463 -41.29 7.08 -10.33
CA LYS A 463 -41.73 5.91 -11.12
C LYS A 463 -40.87 5.78 -12.39
N PRO A 464 -40.47 4.57 -12.80
CA PRO A 464 -39.83 4.38 -14.10
C PRO A 464 -40.81 4.88 -15.17
N SER A 465 -40.37 5.82 -16.00
CA SER A 465 -41.12 6.23 -17.17
C SER A 465 -41.21 5.02 -18.09
N SER A 466 -42.37 4.37 -18.11
CA SER A 466 -42.72 3.42 -19.14
C SER A 466 -42.69 4.17 -20.47
N SER A 467 -41.63 4.00 -21.25
CA SER A 467 -41.62 4.35 -22.65
C SER A 467 -42.59 3.40 -23.35
N SER A 468 -43.85 3.82 -23.44
CA SER A 468 -44.80 3.26 -24.39
C SER A 468 -44.25 3.51 -25.81
N PRO A 469 -44.34 2.53 -26.73
CA PRO A 469 -43.92 2.75 -28.10
C PRO A 469 -44.83 3.82 -28.68
N LYS A 470 -44.25 4.96 -29.07
CA LYS A 470 -44.95 6.01 -29.82
C LYS A 470 -45.54 5.36 -31.07
N ARG A 471 -46.87 5.23 -31.10
CA ARG A 471 -47.63 4.96 -32.32
C ARG A 471 -47.13 5.92 -33.40
N SER A 472 -46.65 5.34 -34.49
CA SER A 472 -46.35 6.01 -35.74
C SER A 472 -47.56 6.85 -36.16
N PRO A 473 -47.39 8.14 -36.53
CA PRO A 473 -48.48 8.84 -37.18
C PRO A 473 -48.68 8.24 -38.57
N SER A 474 -49.90 7.77 -38.79
CA SER A 474 -50.45 7.37 -40.08
C SER A 474 -50.26 8.47 -41.13
N LEU A 475 -49.79 8.06 -42.31
CA LEU A 475 -49.75 8.83 -43.56
C LEU A 475 -51.07 9.58 -43.82
N PRO A 476 -51.04 10.83 -44.30
CA PRO A 476 -52.22 11.44 -44.88
C PRO A 476 -52.44 10.88 -46.29
N HIS A 477 -53.68 10.45 -46.55
CA HIS A 477 -54.17 10.16 -47.89
C HIS A 477 -53.92 11.35 -48.82
N GLN A 478 -53.03 11.16 -49.82
CA GLN A 478 -52.99 12.01 -51.00
C GLN A 478 -54.23 11.73 -51.84
N SER A 479 -55.12 12.72 -51.92
CA SER A 479 -56.14 12.81 -52.94
C SER A 479 -55.51 13.32 -54.23
N GLU A 480 -55.21 12.43 -55.17
CA GLU A 480 -54.99 12.80 -56.57
C GLU A 480 -56.30 13.30 -57.18
N ARG A 481 -56.40 14.60 -57.42
CA ARG A 481 -57.24 15.15 -58.48
C ARG A 481 -56.32 15.75 -59.55
N ARG A 482 -56.26 15.01 -60.66
CA ARG A 482 -55.74 15.40 -61.98
C ARG A 482 -56.04 16.86 -62.31
N ARG A 483 -55.05 17.58 -62.84
CA ARG A 483 -55.19 18.50 -63.99
C ARG A 483 -53.80 18.86 -64.54
N PHE A 484 -53.62 18.42 -65.80
CA PHE A 484 -52.61 18.74 -66.82
C PHE A 484 -51.15 18.42 -66.54
#